data_AF-A0A6V8PTM8-F1
#
_entry.id   AF-A0A6V8PTM8-F1
#
_cell.length_a   1.000
_cell.length_b   1.000
_cell.length_c   1.000
_cell.angle_alpha   90.00
_cell.angle_beta   90.00
_cell.angle_gamma   90.00
#
_symmetry.space_group_name_H-M   'P 1'
#
loop_
_entity.id
_entity.type
_entity.pdbx_description
1 polymer ?
#
loop_
_entity_poly.entity_id
_entity_poly.type
_entity_poly.pdbx_seq_one_letter_code
_entity_poly.pdbx_strand_id
1 'polypeptide(L)'
;MESFRIEFGSFEEDAIAGRFIFRITGATTSFPVLITMENILRATSRMTNDELRKTMLLFGLDRIQTMVRAGNYSKEYTDRVTEIVLTQEDLTEQSAAALLKKQCLFQTRPQEGLICQIRWGWDDLEGRTTPSLCAKCSMPDKRLLCTNLMHPRISATETSSGMSRTVWSAMCEKDEDPGDTSNCIPGVKDCWEQVLEIGKAPVIIPSDLADRVADEIDFLNLSFREKYGLKRLIPVSQARTISALFGVCVSEEDFMYRVAAVSDLINNLSVGTLLDKNTIAGVEGSLNKLEAFVDKEYPGFAHDIVTPLRYIVTLRNSFPIHSRSQDLLESFEALGIEWPIVDWQEALSKVLHTLWISLRELRRLAQSNS
;
A
#
# COMPACT_ATOMS: atom_id res chain seq x y z
N MET A 1 8.69 -4.92 -7.12
CA MET A 1 7.76 -3.79 -6.95
C MET A 1 6.57 -4.07 -7.86
N GLU A 2 5.38 -4.24 -7.31
CA GLU A 2 4.19 -4.42 -8.14
C GLU A 2 3.71 -3.06 -8.64
N SER A 3 3.37 -2.98 -9.92
CA SER A 3 2.73 -1.82 -10.52
C SER A 3 1.37 -2.21 -11.05
N PHE A 4 0.42 -1.28 -10.92
CA PHE A 4 -0.91 -1.41 -11.46
C PHE A 4 -1.14 -0.30 -12.47
N ARG A 5 -1.77 -0.63 -13.60
CA ARG A 5 -2.24 0.35 -14.57
C ARG A 5 -3.72 0.60 -14.34
N ILE A 6 -4.09 1.86 -14.23
CA ILE A 6 -5.47 2.32 -14.19
C ILE A 6 -5.76 2.95 -15.54
N GLU A 7 -6.62 2.32 -16.34
CA GLU A 7 -7.02 2.76 -17.66
C GLU A 7 -8.43 3.33 -17.60
N PHE A 8 -8.69 4.39 -18.35
CA PHE A 8 -10.04 4.89 -18.52
C PHE A 8 -10.79 4.05 -19.56
N GLY A 9 -11.96 3.53 -19.20
CA GLY A 9 -12.80 2.75 -20.09
C GLY A 9 -13.79 3.62 -20.85
N SER A 10 -14.76 4.20 -20.13
CA SER A 10 -15.80 5.04 -20.72
C SER A 10 -16.46 5.95 -19.69
N PHE A 11 -17.14 6.98 -20.19
CA PHE A 11 -18.08 7.79 -19.44
C PHE A 11 -19.48 7.58 -20.03
N GLU A 12 -20.43 7.18 -19.20
CA GLU A 12 -21.84 7.09 -19.58
C GLU A 12 -22.59 8.22 -18.88
N GLU A 13 -23.14 9.14 -19.67
CA GLU A 13 -23.95 10.23 -19.14
C GLU A 13 -25.39 9.73 -18.98
N ASP A 14 -25.80 9.49 -17.73
CA ASP A 14 -27.19 9.19 -17.41
C ASP A 14 -27.88 10.47 -16.89
N ALA A 15 -29.18 10.60 -17.09
CA ALA A 15 -29.94 11.85 -16.84
C ALA A 15 -29.88 12.35 -15.38
N ILE A 16 -29.41 11.51 -14.46
CA ILE A 16 -29.40 11.76 -13.01
C ILE A 16 -28.00 11.51 -12.39
N ALA A 17 -27.14 10.72 -13.03
CA ALA A 17 -25.81 10.38 -12.50
C ALA A 17 -24.85 9.95 -13.63
N GLY A 18 -23.74 10.67 -13.80
CA GLY A 18 -22.66 10.20 -14.67
C GLY A 18 -22.01 8.93 -14.11
N ARG A 19 -21.57 8.04 -14.98
CA ARG A 19 -20.84 6.82 -14.61
C ARG A 19 -19.45 6.83 -15.23
N PHE A 20 -18.44 6.53 -14.44
CA PHE A 20 -17.08 6.32 -14.94
C PHE A 20 -16.70 4.86 -14.82
N ILE A 21 -16.22 4.29 -15.92
CA ILE A 21 -15.69 2.94 -15.94
C ILE A 21 -14.18 3.02 -16.07
N PHE A 22 -13.47 2.40 -15.14
CA PHE A 22 -12.03 2.22 -15.18
C PHE A 22 -11.71 0.73 -15.30
N ARG A 23 -10.59 0.41 -15.96
CA ARG A 23 -10.01 -0.93 -15.94
C ARG A 23 -8.72 -0.88 -15.14
N ILE A 24 -8.59 -1.77 -14.16
CA ILE A 24 -7.36 -1.91 -13.38
C ILE A 24 -6.66 -3.18 -13.85
N THR A 25 -5.40 -3.06 -14.24
CA THR A 25 -4.58 -4.17 -14.75
C THR A 25 -3.29 -4.27 -13.94
N GLY A 26 -3.12 -5.38 -13.21
CA GLY A 26 -1.89 -5.79 -12.57
C GLY A 26 -1.20 -6.93 -13.31
N ALA A 27 -0.16 -7.53 -12.72
CA ALA A 27 0.61 -8.61 -13.35
C ALA A 27 -0.21 -9.89 -13.62
N THR A 28 -1.20 -10.18 -12.79
CA THR A 28 -2.00 -11.43 -12.87
C THR A 28 -3.50 -11.20 -12.84
N THR A 29 -3.95 -9.95 -12.73
CA THR A 29 -5.36 -9.60 -12.56
C THR A 29 -5.75 -8.43 -13.44
N SER A 30 -6.96 -8.48 -14.01
CA SER A 30 -7.61 -7.33 -14.60
C SER A 30 -9.06 -7.31 -14.15
N PHE A 31 -9.56 -6.17 -13.71
CA PHE A 31 -10.95 -6.04 -13.26
C PHE A 31 -11.51 -4.63 -13.54
N PRO A 32 -12.80 -4.54 -13.89
CA PRO A 32 -13.46 -3.25 -14.08
C PRO A 32 -13.91 -2.64 -12.75
N VAL A 33 -13.77 -1.33 -12.63
CA VAL A 33 -14.30 -0.51 -11.53
C VAL A 33 -15.28 0.50 -12.09
N LEU A 34 -16.48 0.52 -11.53
CA LEU A 34 -17.53 1.46 -11.86
C LEU A 34 -17.65 2.49 -10.74
N ILE A 35 -17.61 3.77 -11.07
CA ILE A 35 -17.88 4.85 -10.12
C ILE A 35 -19.25 5.44 -10.44
N THR A 36 -20.14 5.40 -9.46
CA THR A 36 -21.51 5.93 -9.54
C THR A 36 -21.76 6.99 -8.48
N MET A 37 -22.87 7.70 -8.60
CA MET A 37 -23.33 8.70 -7.64
C MET A 37 -24.72 8.36 -7.16
N GLU A 38 -24.95 8.50 -5.86
CA GLU A 38 -26.26 8.28 -5.27
C GLU A 38 -26.66 9.44 -4.33
N ASN A 39 -27.84 10.02 -4.56
CA ASN A 39 -28.50 10.96 -3.63
C ASN A 39 -27.68 12.23 -3.26
N ILE A 40 -26.84 12.76 -4.15
CA ILE A 40 -25.91 13.87 -3.88
C ILE A 40 -26.45 15.30 -4.14
N LEU A 41 -27.71 15.44 -4.59
CA LEU A 41 -28.32 16.72 -5.02
C LEU A 41 -28.15 17.89 -4.03
N ARG A 42 -28.17 17.63 -2.72
CA ARG A 42 -28.02 18.68 -1.70
C ARG A 42 -26.57 19.17 -1.59
N ALA A 43 -25.61 18.24 -1.57
CA ALA A 43 -24.20 18.53 -1.43
C ALA A 43 -23.62 19.27 -2.65
N THR A 44 -24.20 19.03 -3.82
CA THR A 44 -23.63 19.49 -5.10
C THR A 44 -24.41 20.62 -5.75
N SER A 45 -25.45 21.14 -5.07
CA SER A 45 -26.31 22.24 -5.55
C SER A 45 -25.57 23.54 -5.92
N ARG A 46 -24.33 23.72 -5.46
CA ARG A 46 -23.48 24.87 -5.77
C ARG A 46 -22.37 24.59 -6.79
N MET A 47 -22.22 23.35 -7.22
CA MET A 47 -21.16 22.93 -8.12
C MET A 47 -21.64 23.01 -9.56
N THR A 48 -20.75 23.47 -10.45
CA THR A 48 -20.95 23.30 -11.89
C THR A 48 -20.85 21.83 -12.28
N ASN A 49 -21.40 21.45 -13.44
CA ASN A 49 -21.28 20.09 -13.95
C ASN A 49 -19.82 19.65 -14.10
N ASP A 50 -18.92 20.57 -14.46
CA ASP A 50 -17.48 20.30 -14.58
C ASP A 50 -16.83 20.06 -13.22
N GLU A 51 -17.17 20.85 -12.21
CA GLU A 51 -16.69 20.63 -10.83
C GLU A 51 -17.20 19.30 -10.28
N LEU A 52 -18.46 18.96 -10.56
CA LEU A 52 -19.06 17.70 -10.18
C LEU A 52 -18.32 16.51 -10.80
N ARG A 53 -18.16 16.54 -12.13
CA ARG A 53 -17.44 15.55 -12.93
C ARG A 53 -16.02 15.36 -12.40
N LYS A 54 -15.31 16.47 -12.17
CA LYS A 54 -13.95 16.45 -11.63
C LYS A 54 -13.91 15.85 -10.22
N THR A 55 -14.89 16.14 -9.38
CA THR A 55 -14.93 15.65 -8.00
C THR A 55 -15.19 14.15 -7.95
N MET A 56 -16.10 13.65 -8.79
CA MET A 56 -16.31 12.21 -8.96
C MET A 56 -15.03 11.49 -9.41
N LEU A 57 -14.34 12.03 -10.43
CA LEU A 57 -13.09 11.45 -10.93
C LEU A 57 -12.03 11.41 -9.82
N LEU A 58 -11.84 12.50 -9.10
CA LEU A 58 -10.85 12.59 -8.03
C LEU A 58 -11.16 11.65 -6.87
N PHE A 59 -12.42 11.56 -6.45
CA PHE A 59 -12.84 10.65 -5.40
C PHE A 59 -12.68 9.18 -5.82
N GLY A 60 -13.17 8.84 -7.02
CA GLY A 60 -13.11 7.49 -7.54
C GLY A 60 -11.68 7.00 -7.72
N LEU A 61 -10.79 7.83 -8.26
CA LEU A 61 -9.36 7.49 -8.38
C LEU A 61 -8.69 7.35 -7.01
N ASP A 62 -9.01 8.21 -6.04
CA ASP A 62 -8.46 8.09 -4.68
C ASP A 62 -8.89 6.79 -3.99
N ARG A 63 -10.17 6.41 -4.15
CA ARG A 63 -10.71 5.13 -3.67
C ARG A 63 -10.06 3.94 -4.36
N ILE A 64 -9.93 3.96 -5.69
CA ILE A 64 -9.22 2.95 -6.47
C ILE A 64 -7.79 2.78 -5.95
N GLN A 65 -7.03 3.88 -5.83
CA GLN A 65 -5.65 3.82 -5.37
C GLN A 65 -5.54 3.29 -3.93
N THR A 66 -6.49 3.67 -3.07
CA THR A 66 -6.56 3.16 -1.69
C THR A 66 -6.83 1.67 -1.65
N MET A 67 -7.79 1.18 -2.42
CA MET A 67 -8.10 -0.25 -2.51
C MET A 67 -6.92 -1.07 -3.03
N VAL A 68 -6.29 -0.59 -4.11
CA VAL A 68 -5.13 -1.23 -4.72
C VAL A 68 -3.95 -1.27 -3.75
N ARG A 69 -3.64 -0.16 -3.06
CA ARG A 69 -2.57 -0.13 -2.03
C ARG A 69 -2.87 -1.00 -0.81
N ALA A 70 -4.14 -1.15 -0.45
CA ALA A 70 -4.54 -1.98 0.68
C ALA A 70 -4.48 -3.49 0.39
N GLY A 71 -4.18 -3.91 -0.85
CA GLY A 71 -4.29 -5.31 -1.24
C GLY A 71 -5.74 -5.80 -1.31
N ASN A 72 -6.72 -4.91 -1.20
CA ASN A 72 -8.16 -5.23 -1.19
C ASN A 72 -8.70 -5.43 -2.62
N TYR A 73 -7.95 -6.18 -3.43
CA TYR A 73 -8.36 -6.66 -4.74
C TYR A 73 -8.23 -8.18 -4.72
N SER A 74 -9.32 -8.91 -4.45
CA SER A 74 -9.22 -10.37 -4.45
C SER A 74 -9.15 -10.88 -5.89
N LYS A 75 -8.26 -11.86 -6.11
CA LYS A 75 -8.11 -12.58 -7.39
C LYS A 75 -9.41 -13.26 -7.83
N GLU A 76 -10.36 -13.48 -6.93
CA GLU A 76 -11.67 -14.08 -7.24
C GLU A 76 -12.66 -13.09 -7.90
N TYR A 77 -12.30 -11.80 -8.02
CA TYR A 77 -13.18 -10.75 -8.54
C TYR A 77 -12.94 -10.40 -10.02
N THR A 78 -12.17 -11.17 -10.78
CA THR A 78 -11.91 -10.86 -12.21
C THR A 78 -13.17 -10.70 -13.04
N ASP A 79 -14.27 -11.35 -12.63
CA ASP A 79 -15.53 -11.35 -13.36
C ASP A 79 -16.59 -10.39 -12.79
N ARG A 80 -16.32 -9.72 -11.65
CA ARG A 80 -17.27 -8.81 -11.00
C ARG A 80 -16.84 -7.35 -11.15
N VAL A 81 -17.76 -6.51 -11.58
CA VAL A 81 -17.59 -5.06 -11.55
C VAL A 81 -17.54 -4.60 -10.10
N THR A 82 -16.43 -3.99 -9.70
CA THR A 82 -16.33 -3.35 -8.39
C THR A 82 -17.02 -1.99 -8.47
N GLU A 83 -18.10 -1.79 -7.73
CA GLU A 83 -18.80 -0.50 -7.70
C GLU A 83 -18.31 0.38 -6.54
N ILE A 84 -17.91 1.61 -6.85
CA ILE A 84 -17.59 2.67 -5.91
C ILE A 84 -18.72 3.69 -6.00
N VAL A 85 -19.60 3.67 -5.00
CA VAL A 85 -20.72 4.62 -4.92
C VAL A 85 -20.27 5.84 -4.15
N LEU A 86 -20.37 7.02 -4.77
CA LEU A 86 -20.16 8.29 -4.09
C LEU A 86 -21.48 8.74 -3.45
N THR A 87 -21.49 8.77 -2.12
CA THR A 87 -22.66 9.12 -1.32
C THR A 87 -22.62 10.58 -0.85
N GLN A 88 -23.73 11.07 -0.29
CA GLN A 88 -23.78 12.39 0.35
C GLN A 88 -22.81 12.50 1.56
N GLU A 89 -22.52 11.39 2.24
CA GLU A 89 -21.62 11.37 3.40
C GLU A 89 -20.15 11.56 3.00
N ASP A 90 -19.76 11.02 1.85
CA ASP A 90 -18.42 11.18 1.28
C ASP A 90 -18.18 12.64 0.78
N LEU A 91 -19.25 13.33 0.41
CA LEU A 91 -19.26 14.60 -0.33
C LEU A 91 -19.76 15.78 0.53
N THR A 92 -19.17 15.99 1.70
CA THR A 92 -19.36 17.23 2.47
C THR A 92 -18.86 18.45 1.69
N GLU A 93 -19.37 19.66 1.97
CA GLU A 93 -18.89 20.90 1.34
C GLU A 93 -17.37 21.09 1.54
N GLN A 94 -16.85 20.67 2.70
CA GLN A 94 -15.43 20.72 3.02
C GLN A 94 -14.61 19.68 2.24
N SER A 95 -15.08 18.43 2.12
CA SER A 95 -14.38 17.40 1.34
C SER A 95 -14.42 17.72 -0.16
N ALA A 96 -15.54 18.24 -0.67
CA ALA A 96 -15.66 18.74 -2.04
C ALA A 96 -14.65 19.87 -2.31
N ALA A 97 -14.60 20.88 -1.45
CA ALA A 97 -13.65 21.99 -1.59
C ALA A 97 -12.18 21.52 -1.52
N ALA A 98 -11.88 20.57 -0.62
CA ALA A 98 -10.56 19.97 -0.51
C ALA A 98 -10.17 19.17 -1.77
N LEU A 99 -11.11 18.42 -2.36
CA LEU A 99 -10.90 17.70 -3.60
C LEU A 99 -10.67 18.66 -4.77
N LEU A 100 -11.45 19.75 -4.87
CA LEU A 100 -11.30 20.74 -5.94
C LEU A 100 -10.01 21.56 -5.85
N LYS A 101 -9.38 21.63 -4.66
CA LYS A 101 -8.08 22.26 -4.50
C LYS A 101 -7.03 21.50 -5.30
N LYS A 102 -6.60 22.13 -6.40
CA LYS A 102 -5.65 21.54 -7.33
C LYS A 102 -4.32 21.19 -6.67
N GLN A 103 -3.84 19.97 -6.93
CA GLN A 103 -2.52 19.51 -6.55
C GLN A 103 -1.61 19.46 -7.78
N CYS A 104 -0.36 19.88 -7.64
CA CYS A 104 0.61 19.90 -8.73
C CYS A 104 1.86 19.09 -8.37
N LEU A 105 2.28 18.21 -9.28
CA LEU A 105 3.48 17.39 -9.12
C LEU A 105 4.77 18.22 -9.22
N PHE A 106 4.73 19.30 -9.99
CA PHE A 106 5.91 20.07 -10.39
C PHE A 106 6.15 21.30 -9.53
N GLN A 107 5.62 21.31 -8.30
CA GLN A 107 5.82 22.40 -7.34
C GLN A 107 6.72 21.95 -6.21
N THR A 108 7.63 22.83 -5.82
CA THR A 108 8.37 22.72 -4.56
C THR A 108 8.09 23.94 -3.70
N ARG A 109 8.31 23.80 -2.40
CA ARG A 109 8.17 24.88 -1.42
C ARG A 109 9.50 25.10 -0.68
N PRO A 110 10.48 25.79 -1.30
CA PRO A 110 11.58 26.37 -0.54
C PRO A 110 11.05 27.36 0.51
N GLN A 111 11.93 27.79 1.42
CA GLN A 111 11.57 28.75 2.48
C GLN A 111 11.00 30.06 1.92
N GLU A 112 11.37 30.43 0.70
CA GLU A 112 11.01 31.70 0.05
C GLU A 112 9.65 31.68 -0.69
N GLY A 113 9.00 30.53 -0.83
CA GLY A 113 7.69 30.44 -1.50
C GLY A 113 7.51 29.21 -2.38
N LEU A 114 6.51 29.22 -3.27
CA LEU A 114 6.28 28.13 -4.22
C LEU A 114 7.04 28.37 -5.53
N ILE A 115 7.72 27.34 -6.01
CA ILE A 115 8.44 27.34 -7.28
C ILE A 115 7.91 26.23 -8.20
N CYS A 116 7.64 26.56 -9.46
CA CYS A 116 7.36 25.62 -10.53
C CYS A 116 8.67 25.09 -11.12
N GLN A 117 8.86 23.78 -11.04
CA GLN A 117 10.08 23.09 -11.47
C GLN A 117 10.19 22.92 -12.99
N ILE A 118 9.05 22.93 -13.68
CA ILE A 118 8.97 22.71 -15.13
C ILE A 118 8.89 24.01 -15.94
N ARG A 119 9.52 25.08 -15.45
CA ARG A 119 9.53 26.36 -16.17
C ARG A 119 10.22 26.25 -17.53
N TRP A 120 9.75 27.02 -18.50
CA TRP A 120 10.47 27.31 -19.74
C TRP A 120 11.60 28.30 -19.43
N GLY A 121 12.66 28.31 -20.26
CA GLY A 121 13.77 29.27 -20.13
C GLY A 121 13.39 30.76 -20.31
N TRP A 122 12.16 31.06 -20.70
CA TRP A 122 11.61 32.40 -20.94
C TRP A 122 10.40 32.66 -20.01
N ASP A 123 10.35 32.00 -18.86
CA ASP A 123 9.34 32.27 -17.82
C ASP A 123 9.65 33.61 -17.14
N ASP A 124 8.83 34.63 -17.37
CA ASP A 124 8.95 35.97 -16.79
C ASP A 124 9.00 35.96 -15.25
N LEU A 125 8.45 34.92 -14.63
CA LEU A 125 8.45 34.75 -13.18
C LEU A 125 9.60 33.87 -12.67
N GLU A 126 10.47 33.35 -13.54
CA GLU A 126 11.59 32.47 -13.18
C GLU A 126 11.14 31.25 -12.36
N GLY A 127 9.94 30.74 -12.63
CA GLY A 127 9.32 29.65 -11.87
C GLY A 127 8.60 30.07 -10.59
N ARG A 128 8.74 31.31 -10.11
CA ARG A 128 8.00 31.80 -8.93
C ARG A 128 6.50 31.71 -9.15
N THR A 129 5.79 31.10 -8.22
CA THR A 129 4.34 30.89 -8.37
C THR A 129 3.61 31.04 -7.04
N THR A 130 2.29 31.09 -7.11
CA THR A 130 1.39 31.18 -5.96
C THR A 130 0.29 30.12 -6.08
N PRO A 131 -0.42 29.79 -4.99
CA PRO A 131 -1.58 28.90 -5.08
C PRO A 131 -2.62 29.36 -6.10
N SER A 132 -2.85 30.68 -6.23
CA SER A 132 -3.83 31.23 -7.19
C SER A 132 -3.37 31.09 -8.64
N LEU A 133 -2.10 31.37 -8.94
CA LEU A 133 -1.52 31.16 -10.27
C LEU A 133 -1.57 29.69 -10.69
N CYS A 134 -1.33 28.78 -9.74
CA CYS A 134 -1.35 27.35 -10.01
C CYS A 134 -2.76 26.80 -10.21
N ALA A 135 -3.74 27.33 -9.47
CA ALA A 135 -5.15 26.98 -9.68
C ALA A 135 -5.61 27.32 -11.09
N LYS A 136 -5.12 28.42 -11.68
CA LYS A 136 -5.42 28.87 -13.05
C LYS A 136 -4.56 28.24 -14.15
N CYS A 137 -3.50 27.52 -13.80
CA CYS A 137 -2.59 26.93 -14.77
C CYS A 137 -3.29 25.83 -15.60
N SER A 138 -2.97 25.71 -16.89
CA SER A 138 -3.56 24.68 -17.77
C SER A 138 -3.11 23.25 -17.47
N MET A 139 -2.01 23.06 -16.73
CA MET A 139 -1.54 21.73 -16.30
C MET A 139 -2.63 21.00 -15.50
N PRO A 140 -2.96 19.73 -15.76
CA PRO A 140 -3.93 19.00 -14.96
C PRO A 140 -3.58 18.86 -13.47
N ASP A 141 -4.56 18.47 -12.66
CA ASP A 141 -4.30 18.04 -11.28
C ASP A 141 -3.42 16.77 -11.30
N LYS A 142 -2.42 16.68 -10.42
CA LYS A 142 -1.51 15.52 -10.37
C LYS A 142 -2.25 14.18 -10.23
N ARG A 143 -3.43 14.19 -9.60
CA ARG A 143 -4.26 12.99 -9.39
C ARG A 143 -4.92 12.52 -10.69
N LEU A 144 -5.11 13.41 -11.66
CA LEU A 144 -5.71 13.13 -12.97
C LEU A 144 -4.68 13.05 -14.10
N LEU A 145 -3.42 13.34 -13.81
CA LEU A 145 -2.39 13.46 -14.82
C LEU A 145 -2.06 12.10 -15.44
N CYS A 146 -2.14 12.01 -16.76
CA CYS A 146 -1.74 10.82 -17.52
C CYS A 146 -0.24 10.53 -17.33
N THR A 147 0.13 9.26 -17.10
CA THR A 147 1.53 8.84 -16.99
C THR A 147 2.30 9.03 -18.30
N ASN A 148 1.62 8.99 -19.45
CA ASN A 148 2.25 9.19 -20.75
C ASN A 148 2.66 10.64 -21.03
N LEU A 149 2.25 11.62 -20.22
CA LEU A 149 2.64 13.03 -20.43
C LEU A 149 4.04 13.29 -19.90
N MET A 150 4.97 13.56 -20.81
CA MET A 150 6.39 13.70 -20.54
C MET A 150 6.89 15.12 -20.76
N HIS A 151 7.89 15.51 -19.96
CA HIS A 151 8.63 16.77 -20.11
C HIS A 151 7.78 18.04 -20.35
N PRO A 152 6.69 18.29 -19.59
CA PRO A 152 5.93 19.52 -19.76
C PRO A 152 6.82 20.74 -19.47
N ARG A 153 6.57 21.84 -20.17
CA ARG A 153 7.21 23.14 -19.96
C ARG A 153 6.16 24.22 -19.83
N ILE A 154 6.24 25.01 -18.76
CA ILE A 154 5.29 26.07 -18.44
C ILE A 154 5.97 27.43 -18.53
N SER A 155 5.30 28.42 -19.10
CA SER A 155 5.70 29.82 -18.96
C SER A 155 4.60 30.62 -18.30
N ALA A 156 4.97 31.62 -17.49
CA ALA A 156 4.03 32.66 -17.11
C ALA A 156 3.93 33.70 -18.22
N THR A 157 2.70 34.12 -18.53
CA THR A 157 2.44 35.20 -19.48
C THR A 157 1.45 36.20 -18.88
N GLU A 158 1.71 37.48 -19.10
CA GLU A 158 0.77 38.54 -18.73
C GLU A 158 -0.41 38.54 -19.70
N THR A 159 -1.63 38.46 -19.17
CA THR A 159 -2.87 38.58 -19.92
C THR A 159 -3.63 39.83 -19.48
N SER A 160 -4.68 40.21 -20.22
CA SER A 160 -5.59 41.28 -19.79
C SER A 160 -6.25 41.02 -18.42
N SER A 161 -6.29 39.76 -17.97
CA SER A 161 -6.82 39.34 -16.67
C SER A 161 -5.75 39.17 -15.58
N GLY A 162 -4.52 39.60 -15.86
CA GLY A 162 -3.33 39.41 -15.03
C GLY A 162 -2.46 38.23 -15.46
N MET A 163 -1.53 37.84 -14.61
CA MET A 163 -0.61 36.73 -14.89
C MET A 163 -1.33 35.38 -14.96
N SER A 164 -1.02 34.61 -16.00
CA SER A 164 -1.46 33.22 -16.19
C SER A 164 -0.25 32.30 -16.42
N ARG A 165 -0.42 31.00 -16.18
CA ARG A 165 0.60 29.99 -16.48
C ARG A 165 0.08 29.01 -17.51
N THR A 166 0.71 28.97 -18.67
CA THR A 166 0.31 28.12 -19.79
C THR A 166 1.40 27.11 -20.08
N VAL A 167 0.99 25.87 -20.34
CA VAL A 167 1.89 24.84 -20.86
C VAL A 167 2.23 25.16 -22.30
N TRP A 168 3.51 25.33 -22.58
CA TRP A 168 4.03 25.69 -23.89
C TRP A 168 4.45 24.48 -24.73
N SER A 169 4.97 23.44 -24.06
CA SER A 169 5.29 22.18 -24.72
C SER A 169 5.15 21.03 -23.75
N ALA A 170 4.88 19.85 -24.29
CA ALA A 170 4.98 18.57 -23.63
C ALA A 170 5.24 17.52 -24.71
N MET A 171 5.61 16.32 -24.29
CA MET A 171 5.76 15.15 -25.14
C MET A 171 4.82 14.06 -24.65
N CYS A 172 4.45 13.13 -25.52
CA CYS A 172 3.70 11.94 -25.15
C CYS A 172 4.57 10.70 -25.37
N GLU A 173 4.62 9.79 -24.39
CA GLU A 173 5.35 8.52 -24.53
C GLU A 173 4.73 7.58 -25.58
N LYS A 174 3.44 7.75 -25.90
CA LYS A 174 2.73 6.98 -26.94
C LYS A 174 2.86 7.58 -28.34
N ASP A 175 3.74 8.57 -28.52
CA ASP A 175 3.91 9.32 -29.78
C ASP A 175 2.63 10.03 -30.29
N GLU A 176 1.62 10.19 -29.44
CA GLU A 176 0.44 11.02 -29.74
C GLU A 176 0.74 12.50 -29.54
N ASP A 177 0.07 13.38 -30.28
CA ASP A 177 0.13 14.81 -30.03
C ASP A 177 -0.54 15.13 -28.67
N PRO A 178 0.22 15.61 -27.66
CA PRO A 178 -0.36 16.01 -26.39
C PRO A 178 -1.32 17.18 -26.56
N GLY A 179 -1.18 17.98 -27.62
CA GLY A 179 -2.04 19.13 -27.92
C GLY A 179 -2.17 20.06 -26.72
N ASP A 180 -3.41 20.43 -26.39
CA ASP A 180 -3.69 21.08 -25.12
C ASP A 180 -3.55 20.09 -23.96
N THR A 181 -2.45 20.19 -23.22
CA THR A 181 -2.16 19.35 -22.06
C THR A 181 -3.23 19.37 -20.97
N SER A 182 -4.15 20.36 -20.94
CA SER A 182 -5.30 20.31 -20.02
C SER A 182 -6.23 19.12 -20.30
N ASN A 183 -6.15 18.57 -21.52
CA ASN A 183 -6.92 17.44 -21.98
C ASN A 183 -6.28 16.08 -21.66
N CYS A 184 -5.07 16.06 -21.06
CA CYS A 184 -4.41 14.83 -20.62
C CYS A 184 -5.00 14.31 -19.29
N ILE A 185 -6.32 14.10 -19.27
CA ILE A 185 -7.14 13.67 -18.13
C ILE A 185 -8.09 12.52 -18.53
N PRO A 186 -8.64 11.75 -17.57
CA PRO A 186 -9.51 10.62 -17.88
C PRO A 186 -10.74 11.04 -18.69
N GLY A 187 -11.04 10.29 -19.75
CA GLY A 187 -12.23 10.48 -20.59
C GLY A 187 -12.19 11.64 -21.57
N VAL A 188 -11.01 12.24 -21.79
CA VAL A 188 -10.77 13.19 -22.89
C VAL A 188 -9.82 12.60 -23.93
N LYS A 189 -8.82 11.83 -23.49
CA LYS A 189 -7.89 11.09 -24.36
C LYS A 189 -8.07 9.59 -24.12
N ASP A 190 -8.20 8.82 -25.19
CA ASP A 190 -8.35 7.36 -25.12
C ASP A 190 -7.07 6.67 -24.60
N CYS A 191 -5.91 7.28 -24.82
CA CYS A 191 -4.62 6.81 -24.33
C CYS A 191 -4.34 7.15 -22.86
N TRP A 192 -5.33 7.69 -22.13
CA TRP A 192 -5.15 8.03 -20.72
C TRP A 192 -4.92 6.76 -19.88
N GLU A 193 -3.79 6.72 -19.19
CA GLU A 193 -3.52 5.73 -18.17
C GLU A 193 -2.76 6.37 -17.00
N GLN A 194 -2.92 5.78 -15.83
CA GLN A 194 -2.13 6.11 -14.65
C GLN A 194 -1.43 4.86 -14.14
N VAL A 195 -0.11 4.92 -14.01
CA VAL A 195 0.69 3.86 -13.38
C VAL A 195 0.75 4.15 -11.88
N LEU A 196 0.18 3.24 -11.10
CA LEU A 196 0.30 3.22 -9.66
C LEU A 196 1.41 2.27 -9.27
N GLU A 197 2.54 2.83 -8.87
CA GLU A 197 3.58 2.05 -8.20
C GLU A 197 3.11 1.73 -6.79
N ILE A 198 2.80 0.45 -6.54
CA ILE A 198 2.71 -0.04 -5.18
C ILE A 198 4.15 -0.29 -4.74
N GLY A 199 4.81 0.79 -4.32
CA GLY A 199 5.91 0.63 -3.39
C GLY A 199 5.42 -0.19 -2.21
N LYS A 200 6.27 -1.03 -1.62
CA LYS A 200 5.96 -1.57 -0.29
C LYS A 200 5.61 -0.35 0.56
N ALA A 201 4.34 -0.21 0.96
CA ALA A 201 3.94 0.89 1.81
C ALA A 201 4.97 0.93 2.95
N PRO A 202 5.57 2.09 3.26
CA PRO A 202 6.56 2.14 4.31
C PRO A 202 5.92 1.51 5.52
N VAL A 203 6.45 0.35 5.92
CA VAL A 203 5.90 -0.39 7.02
C VAL A 203 6.06 0.54 8.21
N ILE A 204 4.94 1.05 8.73
CA ILE A 204 4.98 1.88 9.93
C ILE A 204 5.28 0.92 11.06
N ILE A 205 6.57 0.75 11.33
CA ILE A 205 7.10 -0.09 12.39
C ILE A 205 6.84 0.64 13.70
N PRO A 206 5.99 0.09 14.60
CA PRO A 206 5.80 0.68 15.92
C PRO A 206 7.12 0.73 16.70
N SER A 207 7.37 1.81 17.44
CA SER A 207 8.59 1.93 18.25
C SER A 207 8.64 0.96 19.44
N ASP A 208 7.50 0.41 19.83
CA ASP A 208 7.24 -0.50 20.95
C ASP A 208 7.06 -1.97 20.50
N LEU A 209 7.70 -2.37 19.38
CA LEU A 209 7.48 -3.71 18.79
C LEU A 209 7.83 -4.87 19.71
N ALA A 210 8.89 -4.77 20.50
CA ALA A 210 9.27 -5.82 21.43
C ALA A 210 8.17 -6.07 22.48
N ASP A 211 7.60 -4.99 23.02
CA ASP A 211 6.46 -5.05 23.94
C ASP A 211 5.25 -5.70 23.27
N ARG A 212 4.92 -5.28 22.04
CA ARG A 212 3.80 -5.85 21.27
C ARG A 212 3.97 -7.34 20.99
N VAL A 213 5.18 -7.79 20.67
CA VAL A 213 5.47 -9.22 20.47
C VAL A 213 5.28 -9.99 21.77
N ALA A 214 5.80 -9.47 22.89
CA ALA A 214 5.67 -10.11 24.20
C ALA A 214 4.20 -10.23 24.61
N ASP A 215 3.43 -9.14 24.49
CA ASP A 215 1.99 -9.12 24.74
C ASP A 215 1.24 -10.10 23.84
N GLU A 216 1.58 -10.14 22.55
CA GLU A 216 0.92 -11.02 21.58
C GLU A 216 1.18 -12.50 21.87
N ILE A 217 2.39 -12.86 22.33
CA ILE A 217 2.70 -14.21 22.82
C ILE A 217 1.79 -14.60 24.00
N ASP A 218 1.60 -13.69 24.96
CA ASP A 218 0.74 -13.93 26.12
C ASP A 218 -0.73 -14.05 25.71
N PHE A 219 -1.24 -13.14 24.87
CA PHE A 219 -2.63 -13.20 24.38
C PHE A 219 -2.90 -14.45 23.55
N LEU A 220 -1.96 -14.87 22.71
CA LEU A 220 -2.07 -16.09 21.92
C LEU A 220 -2.11 -17.32 22.82
N ASN A 221 -1.23 -17.38 23.83
CA ASN A 221 -1.23 -18.45 24.84
C ASN A 221 -2.56 -18.52 25.60
N LEU A 222 -3.16 -17.38 25.94
CA LEU A 222 -4.47 -17.31 26.59
C LEU A 222 -5.58 -17.82 25.65
N SER A 223 -5.61 -17.33 24.41
CA SER A 223 -6.64 -17.69 23.41
C SER A 223 -6.61 -19.19 23.10
N PHE A 224 -5.42 -19.77 22.97
CA PHE A 224 -5.26 -21.21 22.74
C PHE A 224 -5.59 -22.06 23.98
N ARG A 225 -5.34 -21.54 25.18
CA ARG A 225 -5.76 -22.22 26.41
C ARG A 225 -7.27 -22.30 26.52
N GLU A 226 -7.95 -21.21 26.24
CA GLU A 226 -9.41 -21.13 26.30
C GLU A 226 -10.07 -22.02 25.26
N LYS A 227 -9.62 -21.92 24.00
CA LYS A 227 -10.24 -22.64 22.88
C LYS A 227 -9.85 -24.12 22.80
N TYR A 228 -8.58 -24.43 23.02
CA TYR A 228 -8.02 -25.77 22.77
C TYR A 228 -7.58 -26.51 24.03
N GLY A 229 -7.71 -25.89 25.21
CA GLY A 229 -7.20 -26.46 26.47
C GLY A 229 -5.67 -26.52 26.56
N LEU A 230 -4.95 -25.89 25.61
CA LEU A 230 -3.50 -25.93 25.57
C LEU A 230 -2.90 -24.95 26.57
N LYS A 231 -2.10 -25.45 27.53
CA LYS A 231 -1.54 -24.59 28.60
C LYS A 231 -0.76 -23.39 28.05
N ARG A 232 0.10 -23.62 27.04
CA ARG A 232 0.90 -22.63 26.30
C ARG A 232 1.16 -23.14 24.89
N LEU A 233 0.87 -22.31 23.89
CA LEU A 233 1.25 -22.55 22.50
C LEU A 233 2.74 -22.24 22.27
N ILE A 234 3.22 -21.12 22.82
CA ILE A 234 4.62 -20.70 22.76
C ILE A 234 5.19 -20.79 24.19
N PRO A 235 5.82 -21.93 24.56
CA PRO A 235 6.53 -22.05 25.81
C PRO A 235 7.83 -21.25 25.77
N VAL A 236 7.94 -20.23 26.62
CA VAL A 236 9.21 -19.55 26.86
C VAL A 236 10.07 -20.45 27.77
N SER A 237 11.05 -21.13 27.18
CA SER A 237 11.93 -22.05 27.90
C SER A 237 12.94 -21.32 28.79
N GLN A 238 13.36 -20.12 28.39
CA GLN A 238 14.38 -19.34 29.08
C GLN A 238 14.03 -17.84 29.03
N ALA A 239 14.14 -17.14 30.17
CA ALA A 239 13.87 -15.71 30.25
C ALA A 239 14.71 -14.88 29.25
N ARG A 240 15.92 -15.36 28.94
CA ARG A 240 16.83 -14.71 27.99
C ARG A 240 16.26 -14.63 26.56
N THR A 241 15.39 -15.55 26.17
CA THR A 241 14.79 -15.57 24.83
C THR A 241 13.86 -14.37 24.64
N ILE A 242 13.08 -14.04 25.68
CA ILE A 242 12.20 -12.86 25.66
C ILE A 242 13.02 -11.58 25.85
N SER A 243 13.99 -11.56 26.77
CA SER A 243 14.82 -10.36 26.96
C SER A 243 15.61 -9.97 25.70
N ALA A 244 15.97 -10.94 24.86
CA ALA A 244 16.65 -10.71 23.59
C ALA A 244 15.78 -9.97 22.55
N LEU A 245 14.47 -9.83 22.77
CA LEU A 245 13.61 -9.00 21.91
C LEU A 245 13.80 -7.50 22.18
N PHE A 246 14.35 -7.13 23.36
CA PHE A 246 14.41 -5.74 23.84
C PHE A 246 15.78 -5.09 23.65
N GLY A 247 15.78 -3.77 23.49
CA GLY A 247 17.00 -2.95 23.39
C GLY A 247 17.47 -2.72 21.95
N VAL A 248 18.57 -1.98 21.82
CA VAL A 248 19.09 -1.55 20.52
C VAL A 248 19.93 -2.67 19.89
N CYS A 249 19.88 -2.77 18.57
CA CYS A 249 20.66 -3.67 17.73
C CYS A 249 21.61 -2.83 16.89
N VAL A 250 22.89 -2.81 17.26
CA VAL A 250 23.88 -1.89 16.67
C VAL A 250 24.90 -2.59 15.77
N SER A 251 24.90 -3.92 15.76
CA SER A 251 25.88 -4.72 15.04
C SER A 251 25.27 -5.98 14.42
N GLU A 252 26.03 -6.62 13.52
CA GLU A 252 25.71 -7.92 12.94
C GLU A 252 25.57 -9.01 14.01
N GLU A 253 26.47 -9.01 15.00
CA GLU A 253 26.46 -10.00 16.08
C GLU A 253 25.20 -9.87 16.95
N ASP A 254 24.81 -8.64 17.29
CA ASP A 254 23.54 -8.37 17.98
C ASP A 254 22.36 -8.87 17.15
N PHE A 255 22.36 -8.57 15.85
CA PHE A 255 21.28 -8.97 14.95
C PHE A 255 21.14 -10.50 14.91
N MET A 256 22.24 -11.22 14.74
CA MET A 256 22.26 -12.69 14.74
C MET A 256 21.75 -13.28 16.05
N TYR A 257 22.23 -12.76 17.18
CA TYR A 257 21.81 -13.21 18.50
C TYR A 257 20.29 -13.06 18.70
N ARG A 258 19.74 -11.93 18.28
CA ARG A 258 18.31 -11.62 18.43
C ARG A 258 17.43 -12.40 17.46
N VAL A 259 17.86 -12.55 16.20
CA VAL A 259 17.19 -13.41 15.21
C VAL A 259 17.20 -14.87 15.67
N ALA A 260 18.27 -15.35 16.30
CA ALA A 260 18.31 -16.67 16.90
C ALA A 260 17.29 -16.84 18.03
N ALA A 261 17.16 -15.85 18.92
CA ALA A 261 16.13 -15.87 19.97
C ALA A 261 14.71 -15.90 19.40
N VAL A 262 14.42 -15.13 18.34
CA VAL A 262 13.14 -15.16 17.64
C VAL A 262 12.88 -16.53 17.02
N SER A 263 13.88 -17.10 16.32
CA SER A 263 13.80 -18.43 15.73
C SER A 263 13.53 -19.51 16.79
N ASP A 264 14.14 -19.40 17.96
CA ASP A 264 13.88 -20.31 19.08
C ASP A 264 12.43 -20.23 19.57
N LEU A 265 11.80 -19.05 19.62
CA LEU A 265 10.37 -18.92 19.95
C LEU A 265 9.50 -19.67 18.93
N ILE A 266 9.79 -19.52 17.64
CA ILE A 266 9.07 -20.17 16.55
C ILE A 266 9.27 -21.70 16.59
N ASN A 267 10.51 -22.15 16.82
CA ASN A 267 10.85 -23.57 16.85
C ASN A 267 10.25 -24.31 18.05
N ASN A 268 9.91 -23.59 19.13
CA ASN A 268 9.34 -24.15 20.35
C ASN A 268 7.80 -24.22 20.36
N LEU A 269 7.13 -23.85 19.27
CA LEU A 269 5.67 -23.95 19.14
C LEU A 269 5.14 -25.36 19.48
N SER A 270 4.24 -25.45 20.46
CA SER A 270 3.69 -26.70 21.00
C SER A 270 2.43 -27.18 20.28
N VAL A 271 2.31 -26.87 18.99
CA VAL A 271 1.14 -27.19 18.15
C VAL A 271 0.95 -28.70 17.97
N GLY A 272 2.02 -29.49 18.08
CA GLY A 272 1.94 -30.95 17.91
C GLY A 272 1.00 -31.65 18.88
N THR A 273 0.62 -31.02 20.00
CA THR A 273 -0.38 -31.57 20.93
C THR A 273 -1.83 -31.38 20.47
N LEU A 274 -2.07 -30.52 19.49
CA LEU A 274 -3.39 -30.20 18.92
C LEU A 274 -3.73 -31.05 17.69
N LEU A 275 -2.74 -31.75 17.14
CA LEU A 275 -2.91 -32.61 15.98
C LEU A 275 -3.22 -34.04 16.41
N ASP A 276 -4.00 -34.76 15.60
CA ASP A 276 -4.18 -36.20 15.81
C ASP A 276 -2.93 -36.99 15.41
N LYS A 277 -2.79 -38.21 15.95
CA LYS A 277 -1.61 -39.06 15.75
C LYS A 277 -1.31 -39.35 14.28
N ASN A 278 -2.34 -39.43 13.43
CA ASN A 278 -2.18 -39.71 12.01
C ASN A 278 -1.63 -38.49 11.27
N THR A 279 -2.06 -37.30 11.64
CA THR A 279 -1.55 -36.04 11.09
C THR A 279 -0.11 -35.76 11.57
N ILE A 280 0.24 -36.13 12.79
CA ILE A 280 1.62 -36.00 13.30
C ILE A 280 2.57 -36.99 12.61
N ALA A 281 2.07 -38.19 12.26
CA ALA A 281 2.87 -39.23 11.61
C ALA A 281 3.31 -38.78 10.21
N GLY A 282 4.56 -38.31 10.11
CA GLY A 282 5.15 -37.83 8.86
C GLY A 282 5.38 -36.31 8.79
N VAL A 283 4.95 -35.55 9.82
CA VAL A 283 5.15 -34.09 9.88
C VAL A 283 6.20 -33.76 10.94
N GLU A 284 7.45 -33.54 10.49
CA GLU A 284 8.55 -33.10 11.35
C GLU A 284 8.69 -31.57 11.40
N GLY A 285 9.16 -31.02 12.52
CA GLY A 285 9.35 -29.57 12.70
C GLY A 285 8.11 -28.82 13.20
N SER A 286 8.32 -27.76 13.98
CA SER A 286 7.22 -27.00 14.60
C SER A 286 6.39 -26.22 13.57
N LEU A 287 7.03 -25.63 12.56
CA LEU A 287 6.36 -24.86 11.51
C LEU A 287 5.52 -25.74 10.58
N ASN A 288 5.99 -26.94 10.23
CA ASN A 288 5.19 -27.87 9.43
C ASN A 288 3.97 -28.37 10.23
N LYS A 289 4.12 -28.57 11.55
CA LYS A 289 2.99 -28.88 12.43
C LYS A 289 2.02 -27.70 12.58
N LEU A 290 2.54 -26.47 12.63
CA LEU A 290 1.71 -25.27 12.63
C LEU A 290 0.91 -25.17 11.33
N GLU A 291 1.56 -25.38 10.18
CA GLU A 291 0.90 -25.37 8.86
C GLU A 291 -0.23 -26.39 8.79
N ALA A 292 0.04 -27.64 9.14
CA ALA A 292 -0.98 -28.69 9.16
C ALA A 292 -2.16 -28.37 10.10
N PHE A 293 -1.89 -27.71 11.24
CA PHE A 293 -2.93 -27.25 12.14
C PHE A 293 -3.75 -26.11 11.54
N VAL A 294 -3.09 -25.09 10.97
CA VAL A 294 -3.77 -23.94 10.38
C VAL A 294 -4.59 -24.36 9.16
N ASP A 295 -4.07 -25.23 8.29
CA ASP A 295 -4.84 -25.72 7.14
C ASP A 295 -6.10 -26.50 7.56
N LYS A 296 -6.01 -27.26 8.66
CA LYS A 296 -7.13 -28.04 9.19
C LYS A 296 -8.20 -27.17 9.82
N GLU A 297 -7.80 -26.22 10.67
CA GLU A 297 -8.72 -25.41 11.48
C GLU A 297 -9.16 -24.11 10.77
N TYR A 298 -8.32 -23.59 9.87
CA TYR A 298 -8.48 -22.32 9.17
C TYR A 298 -8.05 -22.43 7.70
N PRO A 299 -8.80 -23.18 6.86
CA PRO A 299 -8.43 -23.40 5.46
C PRO A 299 -8.18 -22.09 4.71
N GLY A 300 -7.04 -22.03 3.98
CA GLY A 300 -6.65 -20.88 3.17
C GLY A 300 -5.75 -19.85 3.88
N PHE A 301 -5.53 -19.97 5.20
CA PHE A 301 -4.73 -19.01 5.96
C PHE A 301 -3.29 -19.48 6.27
N ALA A 302 -2.95 -20.74 5.98
CA ALA A 302 -1.65 -21.28 6.36
C ALA A 302 -0.47 -20.58 5.67
N HIS A 303 -0.64 -20.22 4.39
CA HIS A 303 0.40 -19.48 3.66
C HIS A 303 0.72 -18.14 4.32
N ASP A 304 -0.30 -17.36 4.67
CA ASP A 304 -0.16 -16.00 5.22
C ASP A 304 0.42 -16.01 6.64
N ILE A 305 0.19 -17.07 7.42
CA ILE A 305 0.68 -17.18 8.80
C ILE A 305 2.07 -17.83 8.84
N VAL A 306 2.27 -18.95 8.15
CA VAL A 306 3.44 -19.81 8.32
C VAL A 306 4.61 -19.37 7.44
N THR A 307 4.35 -18.94 6.21
CA THR A 307 5.43 -18.54 5.28
C THR A 307 6.29 -17.41 5.83
N PRO A 308 5.75 -16.34 6.42
CA PRO A 308 6.59 -15.30 7.01
C PRO A 308 7.48 -15.81 8.15
N LEU A 309 6.97 -16.74 8.97
CA LEU A 309 7.76 -17.37 10.04
C LEU A 309 8.89 -18.25 9.48
N ARG A 310 8.67 -18.92 8.34
CA ARG A 310 9.71 -19.68 7.63
C ARG A 310 10.86 -18.78 7.19
N TYR A 311 10.58 -17.59 6.65
CA TYR A 311 11.64 -16.65 6.25
C TYR A 311 12.52 -16.24 7.45
N ILE A 312 11.93 -16.05 8.63
CA ILE A 312 12.70 -15.74 9.85
C ILE A 312 13.62 -16.91 10.24
N VAL A 313 13.12 -18.15 10.14
CA VAL A 313 13.92 -19.35 10.43
C VAL A 313 15.01 -19.57 9.37
N THR A 314 14.72 -19.35 8.09
CA THR A 314 15.70 -19.40 7.00
C THR A 314 16.79 -18.36 7.22
N LEU A 315 16.43 -17.12 7.57
CA LEU A 315 17.37 -16.07 7.90
C LEU A 315 18.35 -16.53 9.00
N ARG A 316 17.84 -17.10 10.10
CA ARG A 316 18.67 -17.65 11.19
C ARG A 316 19.62 -18.76 10.73
N ASN A 317 19.16 -19.64 9.84
CA ASN A 317 19.92 -20.82 9.41
C ASN A 317 20.97 -20.49 8.33
N SER A 318 20.73 -19.45 7.53
CA SER A 318 21.58 -19.10 6.39
C SER A 318 22.50 -17.92 6.65
N PHE A 319 22.10 -16.95 7.48
CA PHE A 319 22.94 -15.79 7.79
C PHE A 319 23.85 -16.06 8.99
N PRO A 320 25.15 -15.71 8.94
CA PRO A 320 25.88 -15.00 7.88
C PRO A 320 26.64 -15.94 6.93
N ILE A 321 26.62 -17.25 7.20
CA ILE A 321 27.47 -18.26 6.57
C ILE A 321 27.20 -18.39 5.07
N HIS A 322 25.93 -18.32 4.68
CA HIS A 322 25.45 -18.44 3.30
C HIS A 322 24.93 -17.09 2.79
N SER A 323 25.70 -16.01 3.00
CA SER A 323 25.36 -14.61 2.68
C SER A 323 24.96 -14.30 1.22
N ARG A 324 25.03 -15.28 0.31
CA ARG A 324 24.62 -15.15 -1.09
C ARG A 324 23.71 -16.29 -1.58
N SER A 325 23.18 -17.13 -0.69
CA SER A 325 22.21 -18.14 -1.12
C SER A 325 20.93 -17.43 -1.59
N GLN A 326 20.30 -17.99 -2.62
CA GLN A 326 19.05 -17.48 -3.17
C GLN A 326 17.96 -17.42 -2.08
N ASP A 327 17.81 -18.49 -1.30
CA ASP A 327 16.84 -18.58 -0.20
C ASP A 327 17.02 -17.47 0.85
N LEU A 328 18.25 -17.06 1.14
CA LEU A 328 18.53 -15.97 2.07
C LEU A 328 18.14 -14.62 1.49
N LEU A 329 18.48 -14.36 0.22
CA LEU A 329 18.13 -13.12 -0.47
C LEU A 329 16.61 -12.98 -0.63
N GLU A 330 15.92 -14.08 -0.95
CA GLU A 330 14.46 -14.14 -0.99
C GLU A 330 13.85 -13.88 0.40
N SER A 331 14.46 -14.42 1.46
CA SER A 331 14.02 -14.16 2.84
C SER A 331 14.21 -12.69 3.23
N PHE A 332 15.35 -12.07 2.88
CA PHE A 332 15.56 -10.64 3.11
C PHE A 332 14.54 -9.80 2.36
N GLU A 333 14.32 -10.09 1.07
CA GLU A 333 13.33 -9.39 0.27
C GLU A 333 11.92 -9.55 0.86
N ALA A 334 11.50 -10.76 1.21
CA ALA A 334 10.19 -11.04 1.78
C ALA A 334 9.97 -10.31 3.11
N LEU A 335 11.00 -10.24 3.96
CA LEU A 335 10.99 -9.49 5.22
C LEU A 335 11.12 -7.96 5.01
N GLY A 336 11.36 -7.51 3.79
CA GLY A 336 11.56 -6.09 3.46
C GLY A 336 12.90 -5.53 3.93
N ILE A 337 13.87 -6.38 4.23
CA ILE A 337 15.21 -6.01 4.69
C ILE A 337 16.09 -5.76 3.45
N GLU A 338 16.75 -4.61 3.41
CA GLU A 338 17.68 -4.28 2.33
C GLU A 338 19.02 -5.02 2.54
N TRP A 339 19.59 -5.53 1.46
CA TRP A 339 20.88 -6.21 1.46
C TRP A 339 21.90 -5.45 0.59
N PRO A 340 23.12 -5.17 1.08
CA PRO A 340 23.64 -5.48 2.41
C PRO A 340 22.98 -4.65 3.52
N ILE A 341 22.90 -5.21 4.74
CA ILE A 341 22.28 -4.51 5.88
C ILE A 341 23.18 -3.34 6.30
N VAL A 342 22.62 -2.13 6.27
CA VAL A 342 23.29 -0.90 6.74
C VAL A 342 22.77 -0.50 8.12
N ASP A 343 21.47 -0.67 8.37
CA ASP A 343 20.83 -0.40 9.66
C ASP A 343 20.31 -1.71 10.30
N TRP A 344 21.07 -2.22 11.27
CA TRP A 344 20.76 -3.45 12.00
C TRP A 344 19.50 -3.33 12.85
N GLN A 345 19.20 -2.14 13.37
CA GLN A 345 18.01 -1.90 14.17
C GLN A 345 16.76 -1.93 13.29
N GLU A 346 16.81 -1.30 12.13
CA GLU A 346 15.72 -1.35 11.17
C GLU A 346 15.46 -2.78 10.70
N ALA A 347 16.52 -3.53 10.36
CA ALA A 347 16.42 -4.93 9.96
C ALA A 347 15.77 -5.80 11.04
N LEU A 348 16.19 -5.65 12.31
CA LEU A 348 15.58 -6.36 13.43
C LEU A 348 14.11 -5.98 13.60
N SER A 349 13.79 -4.70 13.47
CA SER A 349 12.42 -4.21 13.63
C SER A 349 11.49 -4.81 12.59
N LYS A 350 11.96 -5.05 11.35
CA LYS A 350 11.23 -5.77 10.30
C LYS A 350 11.00 -7.25 10.64
N VAL A 351 11.99 -7.92 11.23
CA VAL A 351 11.83 -9.31 11.74
C VAL A 351 10.77 -9.37 12.84
N LEU A 352 10.86 -8.48 13.85
CA LEU A 352 9.91 -8.44 14.97
C LEU A 352 8.49 -8.08 14.51
N HIS A 353 8.36 -7.13 13.58
CA HIS A 353 7.08 -6.76 13.00
C HIS A 353 6.43 -7.93 12.26
N THR A 354 7.22 -8.67 11.47
CA THR A 354 6.73 -9.86 10.76
C THR A 354 6.24 -10.92 11.73
N LEU A 355 7.03 -11.22 12.77
CA LEU A 355 6.62 -12.13 13.82
C LEU A 355 5.30 -11.68 14.47
N TRP A 356 5.21 -10.40 14.86
CA TRP A 356 4.02 -9.85 15.51
C TRP A 356 2.76 -9.99 14.63
N ILE A 357 2.84 -9.67 13.34
CA ILE A 357 1.72 -9.82 12.41
C ILE A 357 1.26 -11.28 12.33
N SER A 358 2.19 -12.22 12.14
CA SER A 358 1.85 -13.65 12.04
C SER A 358 1.21 -14.18 13.32
N LEU A 359 1.72 -13.78 14.49
CA LEU A 359 1.14 -14.19 15.78
C LEU A 359 -0.25 -13.57 15.99
N ARG A 360 -0.41 -12.28 15.66
CA ARG A 360 -1.68 -11.57 15.78
C ARG A 360 -2.76 -12.14 14.88
N GLU A 361 -2.41 -12.50 13.65
CA GLU A 361 -3.36 -13.11 12.72
C GLU A 361 -3.79 -14.50 13.20
N LEU A 362 -2.84 -15.30 13.69
CA LEU A 362 -3.16 -16.59 14.31
C LEU A 362 -4.08 -16.42 15.53
N ARG A 363 -3.86 -15.41 16.38
CA ARG A 363 -4.77 -15.10 17.49
C ARG A 363 -6.15 -14.71 16.99
N ARG A 364 -6.23 -13.83 16.00
CA ARG A 364 -7.50 -13.35 15.43
C ARG A 364 -8.35 -14.53 14.95
N LEU A 365 -7.75 -15.48 14.24
CA LEU A 365 -8.42 -16.71 13.79
C LEU A 365 -8.83 -17.60 14.96
N ALA A 366 -7.98 -17.72 15.98
CA ALA A 366 -8.34 -18.44 17.20
C ALA A 366 -9.60 -17.85 17.84
N GLN A 367 -9.76 -16.53 17.85
CA GLN A 367 -10.89 -15.85 18.49
C GLN A 367 -12.17 -15.77 17.62
N SER A 368 -12.07 -15.75 16.28
CA SER A 368 -13.20 -15.49 15.39
C SER A 368 -14.22 -16.62 15.24
N ASN A 369 -13.89 -17.83 15.71
CA ASN A 369 -14.73 -19.03 15.60
C ASN A 369 -15.17 -19.56 16.98
N SER A 370 -15.38 -18.65 17.95
CA SER A 370 -15.85 -18.94 19.31
C SER A 370 -17.33 -18.61 19.47
#